data_AF-A0A6A6YKU3-F1
#
_entry.id   AF-A0A6A6YKU3-F1
#
_cell.length_a   1.000
_cell.length_b   1.000
_cell.length_c   1.000
_cell.angle_alpha   90.00
_cell.angle_beta   90.00
_cell.angle_gamma   90.00
#
_symmetry.space_group_name_H-M   'P 1'
#
loop_
_entity.id
_entity.type
_entity.pdbx_description
1 polymer ?
#
loop_
_entity_poly.entity_id
_entity_poly.type
_entity_poly.pdbx_seq_one_letter_code
_entity_poly.pdbx_strand_id
1 'polypeptide(L)' 'YGNALQAASHGGHEQIVKLLVEKGAHVNAQGGEYGNALQAASYRGHEQIVKLLVEKGAHINAQGGVYGNALQA' A
#
# COMPACT_ATOMS: atom_id res chain seq x y z
N TYR A 1 -4.70 0.55 -10.52
CA TYR A 1 -4.35 1.26 -9.27
C TYR A 1 -5.34 2.38 -9.01
N GLY A 2 -5.57 2.77 -7.76
CA GLY A 2 -6.44 3.89 -7.37
C GLY A 2 -5.70 5.18 -7.01
N ASN A 3 -4.38 5.12 -6.76
CA ASN A 3 -3.56 6.30 -6.50
C ASN A 3 -2.06 6.01 -6.76
N ALA A 4 -1.26 7.08 -6.78
CA ALA A 4 0.18 7.01 -7.02
C ALA A 4 0.93 6.18 -5.96
N LEU A 5 0.52 6.26 -4.69
CA LEU A 5 1.14 5.50 -3.61
C LEU A 5 0.95 4.00 -3.82
N GLN A 6 -0.25 3.56 -4.22
CA GLN A 6 -0.54 2.17 -4.53
C GLN A 6 0.27 1.67 -5.74
N ALA A 7 0.38 2.46 -6.80
CA ALA A 7 1.18 2.09 -7.98
C ALA A 7 2.66 1.93 -7.62
N ALA A 8 3.22 2.88 -6.84
CA ALA A 8 4.60 2.84 -6.38
C ALA A 8 4.86 1.65 -5.45
N SER A 9 3.92 1.37 -4.54
CA SER A 9 3.99 0.24 -3.62
C SER A 9 3.92 -1.11 -4.32
N HIS A 10 3.04 -1.27 -5.32
CA HIS A 10 3.01 -2.48 -6.15
C HIS A 10 4.31 -2.66 -6.96
N GLY A 11 4.84 -1.56 -7.51
CA GLY A 11 6.04 -1.57 -8.36
C GLY A 11 7.35 -1.77 -7.60
N GLY A 12 7.35 -1.75 -6.26
CA GLY A 12 8.59 -1.87 -5.47
C GLY A 12 9.42 -0.58 -5.46
N HIS A 13 8.83 0.57 -5.76
CA HIS A 13 9.54 1.84 -5.88
C HIS A 13 9.70 2.52 -4.51
N GLU A 14 10.55 1.97 -3.64
CA GLU A 14 10.76 2.42 -2.26
C GLU A 14 10.98 3.94 -2.12
N GLN A 15 11.85 4.52 -2.94
CA GLN A 15 12.14 5.96 -2.89
C GLN A 15 10.91 6.82 -3.24
N ILE A 16 10.10 6.37 -4.20
CA ILE A 16 8.87 7.05 -4.60
C ILE A 16 7.82 6.93 -3.49
N VAL A 17 7.68 5.75 -2.87
CA VAL A 17 6.78 5.56 -1.73
C VAL A 17 7.16 6.52 -0.60
N LYS A 18 8.44 6.58 -0.24
CA LYS A 18 8.93 7.47 0.82
C LYS A 18 8.62 8.93 0.51
N LEU A 19 8.93 9.39 -0.70
CA LEU A 19 8.65 10.75 -1.15
C LEU A 19 7.16 11.10 -1.05
N LEU A 20 6.29 10.20 -1.54
CA LEU A 20 4.84 10.43 -1.53
C LEU A 20 4.30 10.54 -0.10
N VAL A 21 4.73 9.66 0.81
CA VAL A 21 4.31 9.72 2.22
C VAL A 21 4.83 10.98 2.90
N GLU A 22 6.07 11.39 2.65
CA GLU A 22 6.64 12.64 3.17
C GLU A 22 5.91 13.89 2.64
N LYS A 23 5.34 13.82 1.43
CA LYS A 23 4.50 14.88 0.86
C LYS A 23 3.03 14.82 1.29
N GLY A 24 2.69 13.97 2.25
CA GLY A 24 1.34 13.90 2.82
C GLY A 24 0.37 13.04 2.01
N ALA A 25 0.86 12.10 1.19
CA ALA A 25 -0.02 11.12 0.58
C ALA A 25 -0.83 10.37 1.66
N HIS A 26 -2.13 10.22 1.43
CA HIS A 26 -2.99 9.52 2.34
C HIS A 26 -2.67 8.01 2.31
N VAL A 27 -1.92 7.55 3.31
CA VAL A 27 -1.39 6.17 3.43
C VAL A 27 -2.50 5.11 3.31
N ASN A 28 -3.68 5.43 3.83
CA ASN A 28 -4.83 4.53 3.86
C ASN A 28 -5.78 4.71 2.66
N ALA A 29 -5.36 5.43 1.62
CA ALA A 29 -6.20 5.68 0.46
C ALA A 29 -6.51 4.36 -0.24
N GLN A 30 -7.81 4.05 -0.32
CA GLN A 30 -8.30 2.87 -1.01
C GLN A 30 -8.58 3.19 -2.47
N GLY A 31 -8.42 2.19 -3.34
CA GLY A 31 -8.88 2.26 -4.72
C GLY A 31 -8.16 1.27 -5.63
N GLY A 32 -8.68 1.09 -6.83
CA GLY A 32 -8.16 0.10 -7.77
C GLY A 32 -8.29 -1.34 -7.26
N GLU A 33 -7.60 -2.25 -7.94
CA GLU A 33 -7.75 -3.70 -7.76
C GLU A 33 -7.19 -4.24 -6.43
N TYR A 34 -6.17 -3.57 -5.87
CA TYR A 34 -5.42 -4.05 -4.69
C TYR A 34 -5.86 -3.41 -3.36
N GLY A 35 -6.89 -2.57 -3.34
CA GLY A 35 -7.30 -1.88 -2.10
C GLY A 35 -6.38 -0.70 -1.75
N ASN A 36 -5.55 -0.81 -0.71
CA ASN A 36 -4.60 0.26 -0.31
C ASN A 36 -3.14 -0.03 -0.75
N ALA A 37 -2.24 0.90 -0.43
CA ALA A 37 -0.82 0.77 -0.77
C ALA A 37 -0.11 -0.39 -0.03
N LEU A 38 -0.52 -0.66 1.21
CA LEU A 38 0.03 -1.76 2.01
C LEU A 38 -0.30 -3.12 1.38
N GLN A 39 -1.55 -3.33 1.00
CA GLN A 39 -2.01 -4.54 0.32
C GLN A 39 -1.28 -4.75 -1.01
N ALA A 40 -1.07 -3.67 -1.78
CA ALA A 40 -0.33 -3.72 -3.04
C ALA A 40 1.15 -4.14 -2.85
N ALA A 41 1.82 -3.62 -1.81
CA ALA A 41 3.19 -4.01 -1.47
C ALA A 41 3.27 -5.46 -0.96
N SER A 42 2.34 -5.85 -0.08
CA SER A 42 2.27 -7.22 0.46
C SER A 42 2.02 -8.26 -0.61
N TYR A 43 1.12 -7.99 -1.57
CA TYR A 43 0.84 -8.90 -2.69
C TYR A 43 2.09 -9.21 -3.54
N ARG A 44 3.02 -8.26 -3.64
CA ARG A 44 4.26 -8.39 -4.41
C ARG A 44 5.48 -8.78 -3.59
N GLY A 45 5.34 -8.91 -2.26
CA GLY A 45 6.43 -9.28 -1.36
C GLY A 45 7.43 -8.17 -1.05
N HIS A 46 7.06 -6.89 -1.19
CA HIS A 46 7.97 -5.76 -0.98
C HIS A 46 8.10 -5.40 0.51
N GLU A 47 8.85 -6.21 1.27
CA GLU A 47 8.95 -6.12 2.73
C GLU A 47 9.33 -4.73 3.27
N GLN A 48 10.26 -4.04 2.63
CA GLN A 48 10.69 -2.71 3.09
C GLN A 48 9.59 -1.66 2.94
N ILE A 49 8.81 -1.76 1.86
CA ILE A 49 7.64 -0.90 1.63
C ILE A 49 6.55 -1.22 2.65
N VAL A 50 6.33 -2.50 2.96
CA VAL A 50 5.38 -2.92 4.00
C VAL A 50 5.76 -2.32 5.35
N LYS A 51 7.03 -2.45 5.78
CA LYS A 51 7.51 -1.86 7.03
C LYS A 51 7.30 -0.34 7.07
N LEU A 52 7.71 0.36 6.01
CA LEU A 52 7.55 1.79 5.89
C LEU A 52 6.08 2.23 6.02
N LEU A 53 5.16 1.56 5.33
CA LEU A 53 3.74 1.90 5.38
C LEU A 53 3.13 1.61 6.75
N VAL A 54 3.51 0.51 7.41
CA VAL A 54 3.08 0.19 8.78
C VAL A 54 3.57 1.25 9.77
N GLU A 55 4.84 1.64 9.70
CA GLU A 55 5.39 2.74 10.52
C GLU A 55 4.66 4.07 10.31
N LYS A 56 4.08 4.26 9.14
CA LYS A 56 3.31 5.46 8.77
C LYS A 56 1.80 5.32 9.02
N GLY A 57 1.38 4.29 9.75
CA GLY A 57 0.00 4.12 10.19
C GLY A 57 -0.93 3.51 9.14
N ALA A 58 -0.40 2.67 8.25
CA ALA A 58 -1.24 1.92 7.33
C ALA A 58 -2.16 0.92 8.06
N HIS A 59 -3.43 0.90 7.68
CA HIS A 59 -4.43 0.00 8.24
C HIS A 59 -4.22 -1.40 7.68
N ILE A 60 -3.73 -2.30 8.53
CA ILE A 60 -3.45 -3.70 8.20
C ILE A 60 -4.74 -4.45 7.81
N ASN A 61 -5.86 -4.08 8.45
CA ASN A 61 -7.16 -4.72 8.25
C ASN A 61 -8.07 -3.96 7.26
N ALA A 62 -7.50 -3.12 6.39
CA ALA A 62 -8.30 -2.39 5.41
C ALA A 62 -9.02 -3.36 4.46
N GLN A 63 -10.34 -3.20 4.31
CA GLN A 63 -11.14 -3.99 3.38
C GLN A 63 -11.18 -3.27 2.03
N GLY A 64 -10.50 -3.79 1.01
CA GLY A 64 -10.49 -3.18 -0.32
C GLY A 64 -9.74 -4.01 -1.36
N GLY A 65 -10.07 -3.79 -2.63
CA GLY A 65 -9.61 -4.61 -3.76
C GLY A 65 -10.54 -5.78 -4.09
N VAL A 66 -10.33 -6.43 -5.24
CA VAL A 66 -11.15 -7.58 -5.69
C VAL A 66 -11.02 -8.78 -4.74
N TYR A 67 -9.93 -8.84 -3.99
CA TYR A 67 -9.56 -9.94 -3.10
C TYR A 67 -9.68 -9.59 -1.62
N GLY A 68 -10.68 -8.80 -1.24
CA GLY A 68 -10.84 -8.21 0.09
C GLY A 68 -10.52 -9.11 1.28
N ASN A 69 -9.26 -9.08 1.71
CA ASN A 69 -8.70 -8.98 3.05
C ASN A 69 -7.18 -9.26 2.91
N ALA A 70 -6.37 -8.93 3.92
CA ALA A 70 -5.00 -9.45 4.02
C ALA A 70 -4.94 -10.79 4.78
N LEU A 71 -6.10 -11.44 5.00
CA LEU A 71 -6.34 -12.49 5.99
C LEU A 71 -7.28 -13.63 5.48
N GLN A 72 -7.28 -13.96 4.18
CA GLN A 72 -8.02 -15.09 3.56
C GLN A 72 -7.09 -16.20 3.07
N ALA A 73 -5.83 -16.19 3.50
CA ALA A 73 -4.96 -17.35 3.37
C ALA A 73 -5.00 -18.17 4.65
#